data_AF-A0A831SJ43-F1
#
_entry.id   AF-A0A831SJ43-F1
#
_cell.length_a   1.000
_cell.length_b   1.000
_cell.length_c   1.000
_cell.angle_alpha   90.00
_cell.angle_beta   90.00
_cell.angle_gamma   90.00
#
_symmetry.space_group_name_H-M   'P 1'
#
loop_
_entity.id
_entity.type
_entity.pdbx_description
1 polymer ?
#
loop_
_entity_poly.entity_id
_entity_poly.type
_entity_poly.pdbx_seq_one_letter_code
_entity_poly.pdbx_strand_id
1 'polypeptide(L)' 'VIAYPDLGAEAIHRYYVEDFPAIVIIDCQGNNLYETEPPKYKKC' A
#
# COMPACT_ATOMS: atom_id res chain seq x y z
N VAL A 1 -14.82 7.90 12.64
CA VAL A 1 -15.10 7.94 11.19
C VAL A 1 -15.12 9.38 10.71
N ILE A 2 -14.39 9.73 9.65
CA ILE A 2 -14.42 11.06 9.00
C ILE A 2 -15.55 11.15 7.97
N ALA A 3 -15.80 10.08 7.22
CA ALA A 3 -16.83 10.03 6.18
C ALA A 3 -17.39 8.62 6.01
N TYR A 4 -18.64 8.53 5.55
CA TYR A 4 -19.37 7.28 5.25
C TYR A 4 -19.52 6.32 6.45
N PRO A 5 -20.11 6.75 7.57
CA PRO A 5 -20.23 5.93 8.79
C PRO A 5 -21.09 4.67 8.62
N ASP A 6 -21.96 4.66 7.61
CA ASP A 6 -22.81 3.54 7.23
C ASP A 6 -22.02 2.35 6.63
N LEU A 7 -20.82 2.59 6.11
CA LEU A 7 -19.93 1.52 5.61
C LEU A 7 -19.21 0.73 6.71
N GLY A 8 -19.38 1.13 7.98
CA GLY A 8 -18.79 0.44 9.12
C GLY A 8 -17.26 0.36 9.05
N ALA A 9 -16.72 -0.86 8.89
CA ALA A 9 -15.27 -1.10 8.87
C ALA A 9 -14.56 -0.49 7.66
N GLU A 10 -15.27 -0.29 6.55
CA GLU A 10 -14.72 0.28 5.30
C GLU A 10 -14.79 1.82 5.29
N ALA A 11 -15.38 2.43 6.32
CA ALA A 11 -15.51 3.88 6.41
C ALA A 11 -14.13 4.58 6.45
N ILE A 12 -14.10 5.87 6.10
CA ILE A 12 -12.83 6.64 6.11
C ILE A 12 -12.48 7.00 7.55
N HIS A 13 -11.25 6.70 7.96
CA HIS A 13 -10.74 6.97 9.31
C HIS A 13 -9.48 7.83 9.28
N ARG A 14 -9.33 8.70 10.29
CA ARG A 14 -8.07 9.42 10.55
C ARG A 14 -7.34 8.69 11.64
N TYR A 15 -6.15 8.19 11.34
CA TYR A 15 -5.27 7.58 12.33
C TYR A 15 -4.01 8.43 12.50
N TYR A 16 -3.53 8.48 13.72
CA TYR A 16 -2.17 8.90 14.02
C TYR A 16 -1.32 7.63 14.18
N VAL A 17 -0.16 7.60 13.56
CA VAL A 17 0.77 6.47 13.61
C VAL A 17 2.16 6.96 14.00
N GLU A 18 2.88 6.14 14.75
CA GLU A 18 4.26 6.36 15.17
C GLU A 18 5.06 5.11 14.79
N ASP A 19 6.21 5.29 14.13
CA ASP A 19 7.11 4.23 13.69
C ASP A 19 6.45 3.05 12.94
N PHE A 20 5.50 3.37 12.04
CA PHE A 20 4.82 2.35 11.24
C PHE A 20 5.73 1.82 10.12
N PRO A 21 6.17 0.55 10.16
CA PRO A 21 7.05 0.01 9.14
C PRO A 21 6.30 -0.16 7.81
N ALA A 22 6.89 0.32 6.72
CA ALA A 22 6.36 0.18 5.37
C ALA A 22 7.50 -0.03 4.35
N ILE A 23 7.18 -0.61 3.20
CA ILE A 23 8.12 -0.83 2.10
C ILE A 23 7.60 -0.06 0.88
N VAL A 24 8.50 0.65 0.19
CA VAL A 24 8.17 1.35 -1.06
C VAL A 24 8.14 0.32 -2.20
N ILE A 25 6.95 0.07 -2.74
CA ILE A 25 6.75 -0.87 -3.86
C ILE A 25 6.61 -0.15 -5.20
N ILE A 26 5.96 1.03 -5.17
CA ILE A 26 5.78 1.91 -6.34
C ILE A 26 6.27 3.30 -5.93
N ASP A 27 7.17 3.89 -6.71
CA ASP A 27 7.72 5.21 -6.45
C ASP A 27 7.17 6.30 -7.39
N CYS A 28 7.52 7.55 -7.12
CA CYS A 28 7.07 8.70 -7.90
C CYS A 28 7.79 8.87 -9.26
N GLN A 29 8.80 8.05 -9.55
CA GLN A 29 9.50 8.04 -10.84
C GLN A 29 8.85 7.05 -11.82
N GLY A 30 7.81 6.33 -11.38
CA GLY A 30 7.12 5.33 -12.19
C GLY A 30 7.71 3.93 -12.08
N ASN A 31 8.61 3.67 -11.12
CA ASN A 31 9.11 2.32 -10.88
C ASN A 31 8.07 1.50 -10.10
N ASN A 32 7.90 0.23 -10.46
CA ASN A 32 6.97 -0.71 -9.81
C ASN A 32 7.64 -2.09 -9.61
N LEU A 33 7.93 -2.45 -8.36
CA LEU A 33 8.62 -3.70 -8.04
C LEU A 33 7.77 -4.95 -8.35
N TYR A 34 6.44 -4.85 -8.40
CA TYR A 34 5.58 -5.98 -8.81
C TYR A 34 5.81 -6.39 -10.27
N GLU A 35 6.29 -5.47 -11.10
CA GLU A 35 6.58 -5.75 -12.52
C GLU A 35 8.03 -6.19 -12.72
N THR A 36 8.97 -5.55 -12.03
CA THR A 36 10.41 -5.75 -12.28
C THR A 36 11.01 -6.94 -11.53
N GLU A 37 10.52 -7.26 -10.33
CA GLU A 37 11.17 -8.26 -9.47
C GLU A 37 10.72 -9.70 -9.75
N PRO A 38 9.43 -10.04 -9.88
CA PRO A 38 9.01 -11.44 -10.10
C PRO A 38 9.67 -12.14 -11.30
N PRO A 39 9.89 -11.48 -12.46
CA PRO A 39 10.58 -12.10 -13.60
C PRO A 39 12.00 -12.57 -13.30
N LYS A 40 12.74 -11.90 -12.41
CA LYS A 40 14.14 -12.24 -12.07
C LYS A 40 14.26 -13.62 -11.43
N TYR A 41 13.20 -14.06 -10.74
CA TYR A 41 13.15 -15.31 -9.99
C TYR A 41 12.28 -16.37 -10.67
N LYS A 42 11.77 -16.09 -11.88
CA LYS A 42 10.88 -16.99 -12.64
C LYS A 42 11.59 -18.19 -13.27
N LYS A 43 12.79 -18.56 -12.81
CA LYS A 43 13.53 -19.73 -13.31
C LYS A 43 12.96 -21.02 -12.70
N CYS A 44 12.05 -21.65 -13.44
CA CYS A 44 11.76 -23.07 -13.41
C CYS A 44 12.00 -23.64 -14.81
#